data_AF-A0A920AW66-F1
#
_entry.id   AF-A0A920AW66-F1
#
_cell.length_a   1.000
_cell.length_b   1.000
_cell.length_c   1.000
_cell.angle_alpha   90.00
_cell.angle_beta   90.00
_cell.angle_gamma   90.00
#
_symmetry.space_group_name_H-M   'P 1'
#
loop_
_entity.id
_entity.type
_entity.pdbx_description
1 polymer ?
#
loop_
_entity_poly.entity_id
_entity_poly.type
_entity_poly.pdbx_seq_one_letter_code
_entity_poly.pdbx_strand_id
1 'polypeptide(L)'
;MLWGLNYKRIPIKDHLEISGDFEKNELITFTENLIDTINKKHVFLFKNDSIRPINEYSFKQNLEISKNNLDKLEEKIPIIKSDYKNISVKKSLFSLPLTYMGFSGYINPFTNEANINYKIPSTSLIFVINHEIAHQLGIASEKDANFISYLMLISSEDEYLRYCGLSYALRLCLNELSKFDYEKYKYLLQRVNKGIIKDM
;
A
#
# COMPACT_ATOMS: atom_id res chain seq x y z
N MET A 1 -24.15 -2.18 7.91
CA MET A 1 -23.06 -1.67 8.79
C MET A 1 -22.87 -0.21 8.42
N LEU A 2 -23.00 0.73 9.37
CA LEU A 2 -22.89 2.18 9.09
C LEU A 2 -21.41 2.59 9.11
N TRP A 3 -20.83 2.87 7.95
CA TRP A 3 -19.42 3.28 7.76
C TRP A 3 -18.95 4.34 8.76
N GLY A 4 -19.83 5.30 9.10
CA GLY A 4 -19.55 6.38 10.04
C GLY A 4 -19.20 5.95 11.47
N LEU A 5 -19.61 4.76 11.92
CA LEU A 5 -19.27 4.25 13.25
C LEU A 5 -17.81 3.77 13.35
N ASN A 6 -17.19 3.41 12.22
CA ASN A 6 -15.82 2.88 12.19
C ASN A 6 -14.76 3.96 12.45
N TYR A 7 -15.09 5.25 12.32
CA TYR A 7 -14.20 6.36 12.71
C TYR A 7 -13.91 6.43 14.20
N LYS A 8 -14.69 5.73 15.05
CA LYS A 8 -14.47 5.67 16.50
C LYS A 8 -13.56 4.53 16.93
N ARG A 9 -13.02 3.73 16.00
CA ARG A 9 -12.07 2.66 16.33
C ARG A 9 -10.75 3.29 16.79
N ILE A 10 -10.16 2.71 17.84
CA ILE A 10 -8.86 3.14 18.36
C ILE A 10 -7.81 2.93 17.25
N PRO A 11 -6.99 3.95 16.93
CA PRO A 11 -5.93 3.84 15.93
C PRO A 11 -4.95 2.71 16.22
N ILE A 12 -4.40 2.09 15.17
CA ILE A 12 -3.49 0.94 15.32
C ILE A 12 -2.25 1.31 16.14
N LYS A 13 -1.73 2.53 15.98
CA LYS A 13 -0.58 3.02 16.76
C LYS A 13 -0.76 2.92 18.27
N ASP A 14 -1.99 3.15 18.76
CA ASP A 14 -2.31 3.17 20.19
C ASP A 14 -2.44 1.74 20.74
N HIS A 15 -2.69 0.77 19.86
CA HIS A 15 -2.65 -0.66 20.19
C HIS A 15 -1.25 -1.27 20.13
N LEU A 16 -0.34 -0.69 19.36
CA LEU A 16 1.05 -1.15 19.23
C LEU A 16 2.01 -0.46 20.20
N GLU A 17 1.50 0.38 21.10
CA GLU A 17 2.29 1.20 22.05
C GLU A 17 3.38 2.04 21.34
N ILE A 18 3.18 2.38 20.06
CA ILE A 18 4.12 3.19 19.28
C ILE A 18 3.95 4.63 19.76
N SER A 19 4.94 5.12 20.52
CA SER A 19 4.99 6.48 21.04
C SER A 19 6.28 7.16 20.60
N GLY A 20 6.18 8.44 20.20
CA GLY A 20 7.32 9.26 19.79
C GLY A 20 7.08 10.00 18.47
N ASP A 21 7.60 11.22 18.38
CA ASP A 21 7.84 11.87 17.10
C ASP A 21 9.05 11.18 16.44
N PHE A 22 8.99 10.91 15.15
CA PHE A 22 10.13 10.34 14.44
C PHE A 22 11.24 11.39 14.32
N GLU A 23 12.48 10.99 14.58
CA GLU A 23 13.60 11.90 14.31
C GLU A 23 13.84 11.99 12.81
N LYS A 24 14.15 13.21 12.33
CA LYS A 24 14.40 13.48 10.91
C LYS A 24 15.49 12.57 10.34
N ASN A 25 16.51 12.29 11.14
CA ASN A 25 17.62 11.42 10.76
C ASN A 25 17.16 9.96 10.61
N GLU A 26 16.23 9.49 11.45
CA GLU A 26 15.68 8.13 11.33
C GLU A 26 14.92 7.95 10.02
N LEU A 27 14.10 8.94 9.62
CA LEU A 27 13.40 8.89 8.33
C LEU A 27 14.39 8.83 7.16
N ILE A 28 15.46 9.63 7.21
CA ILE A 28 16.50 9.63 6.19
C ILE A 28 17.17 8.25 6.11
N THR A 29 17.67 7.74 7.23
CA THR A 29 18.36 6.44 7.29
C THR A 29 17.44 5.30 6.87
N PHE A 30 16.19 5.31 7.32
CA PHE A 30 15.19 4.33 6.88
C PHE A 30 14.96 4.40 5.37
N THR A 31 14.83 5.60 4.81
CA THR A 31 14.64 5.79 3.36
C THR A 31 15.84 5.30 2.58
N GLU A 32 17.07 5.56 3.02
CA GLU A 32 18.29 5.06 2.38
C GLU A 32 18.33 3.53 2.33
N ASN A 33 18.05 2.87 3.46
CA ASN A 33 17.99 1.40 3.54
C ASN A 33 16.86 0.82 2.67
N LEU A 34 15.72 1.52 2.61
CA LEU A 34 14.59 1.13 1.80
C LEU A 34 14.91 1.21 0.30
N ILE A 35 15.59 2.29 -0.13
CA ILE A 35 16.08 2.44 -1.52
C ILE A 35 17.02 1.30 -1.88
N ASP A 36 17.98 0.97 -1.03
CA ASP A 36 18.94 -0.09 -1.33
C ASP A 36 18.26 -1.47 -1.42
N THR A 37 17.26 -1.71 -0.56
CA THR A 37 16.47 -2.95 -0.56
C THR A 37 15.60 -3.05 -1.81
N ILE A 38 14.83 -2.00 -2.13
CA ILE A 38 13.91 -2.04 -3.27
C ILE A 38 14.67 -2.05 -4.60
N ASN A 39 15.82 -1.39 -4.71
CA ASN A 39 16.64 -1.43 -5.91
C ASN A 39 17.15 -2.84 -6.20
N LYS A 40 17.66 -3.55 -5.19
CA LYS A 40 18.08 -4.96 -5.32
C LYS A 40 16.91 -5.83 -5.77
N LYS A 41 15.75 -5.64 -5.14
CA LYS A 41 14.53 -6.40 -5.42
C LYS A 41 13.98 -6.12 -6.82
N HIS A 42 14.06 -4.88 -7.27
CA HIS A 42 13.70 -4.47 -8.62
C HIS A 42 14.55 -5.18 -9.67
N VAL A 43 15.88 -5.17 -9.51
CA VAL A 43 16.78 -5.87 -10.43
C VAL A 43 16.57 -7.39 -10.37
N PHE A 44 16.32 -7.95 -9.19
CA PHE A 44 16.03 -9.38 -9.03
C PHE A 44 14.76 -9.80 -9.80
N LEU A 45 13.67 -9.02 -9.70
CA LEU A 45 12.39 -9.35 -10.33
C LEU A 45 12.37 -9.03 -11.83
N PHE A 46 12.90 -7.87 -12.23
CA PHE A 46 12.75 -7.35 -13.60
C PHE A 46 14.04 -7.37 -14.42
N LYS A 47 15.13 -7.93 -13.88
CA LYS A 47 16.44 -8.15 -14.51
C LYS A 47 17.18 -6.88 -14.97
N ASN A 48 16.61 -5.70 -14.75
CA ASN A 48 17.15 -4.42 -15.22
C ASN A 48 16.69 -3.26 -14.31
N ASP A 49 17.51 -2.24 -14.16
CA ASP A 49 17.23 -1.07 -13.31
C ASP A 49 16.27 -0.04 -13.94
N SER A 50 16.03 -0.14 -15.25
CA SER A 50 15.35 0.87 -16.07
C SER A 50 14.01 0.40 -16.65
N ILE A 51 13.71 -0.90 -16.52
CA ILE A 51 12.43 -1.49 -16.94
C ILE A 51 11.35 -1.10 -15.93
N ARG A 52 10.23 -0.60 -16.44
CA ARG A 52 9.08 -0.30 -15.58
C ARG A 52 8.49 -1.63 -15.04
N PRO A 53 8.27 -1.76 -13.72
CA PRO A 53 7.58 -2.90 -13.14
C PRO A 53 6.23 -3.18 -13.79
N ILE A 54 5.93 -4.46 -14.03
CA ILE A 54 4.66 -4.93 -14.58
C ILE A 54 4.02 -5.86 -13.55
N ASN A 55 2.70 -5.77 -13.38
CA ASN A 55 1.93 -6.73 -12.62
C ASN A 55 1.48 -7.85 -13.58
N GLU A 56 2.01 -9.06 -13.39
CA GLU A 56 1.64 -10.22 -14.20
C GLU A 56 0.33 -10.88 -13.73
N TYR A 57 -0.15 -10.52 -12.54
CA TYR A 57 -1.39 -11.05 -12.00
C TYR A 57 -2.61 -10.34 -12.59
N SER A 58 -3.61 -11.14 -12.96
CA SER A 58 -4.94 -10.62 -13.25
C SER A 58 -5.56 -9.98 -11.99
N PHE A 59 -6.57 -9.13 -12.18
CA PHE A 59 -7.29 -8.52 -11.05
C PHE A 59 -7.86 -9.57 -10.08
N LYS A 60 -8.37 -10.68 -10.62
CA LYS A 60 -8.92 -11.79 -9.82
C LYS A 60 -7.82 -12.46 -8.98
N GLN A 61 -6.66 -12.73 -9.57
CA GLN A 61 -5.51 -13.30 -8.83
C GLN A 61 -5.01 -12.34 -7.75
N ASN A 62 -4.87 -11.03 -8.05
CA ASN A 62 -4.49 -10.05 -7.03
C ASN A 62 -5.46 -10.06 -5.84
N LEU A 63 -6.77 -10.16 -6.10
CA LEU A 63 -7.80 -10.25 -5.05
C LEU A 63 -7.67 -11.55 -4.24
N GLU A 64 -7.52 -12.70 -4.89
CA GLU A 64 -7.35 -13.99 -4.22
C GLU A 64 -6.11 -14.02 -3.33
N ILE A 65 -4.97 -13.53 -3.84
CA ILE A 65 -3.73 -13.44 -3.07
C ILE A 65 -3.90 -12.49 -1.88
N SER A 66 -4.57 -11.35 -2.07
CA SER A 66 -4.82 -10.39 -0.99
C SER A 66 -5.68 -10.98 0.13
N LYS A 67 -6.70 -11.79 -0.21
CA LYS A 67 -7.51 -12.54 0.78
C LYS A 67 -6.67 -13.55 1.54
N ASN A 68 -5.86 -14.35 0.85
CA ASN A 68 -4.98 -15.32 1.50
C ASN A 68 -3.97 -14.65 2.45
N ASN A 69 -3.43 -13.50 2.06
CA ASN A 69 -2.51 -12.72 2.90
C ASN A 69 -3.22 -12.11 4.11
N LEU A 70 -4.49 -11.71 3.98
CA LEU A 70 -5.30 -11.28 5.10
C LEU A 70 -5.45 -12.41 6.13
N ASP A 71 -5.87 -13.59 5.69
CA ASP A 71 -6.11 -14.74 6.56
C ASP A 71 -4.86 -15.07 7.38
N LYS A 72 -3.68 -15.10 6.73
CA LYS A 72 -2.38 -15.28 7.39
C LYS A 72 -2.02 -14.15 8.36
N LEU A 73 -2.41 -12.90 8.05
CA LEU A 73 -2.12 -11.75 8.90
C LEU A 73 -3.02 -11.70 10.14
N GLU A 74 -4.30 -12.07 10.00
CA GLU A 74 -5.25 -12.15 11.12
C GLU A 74 -4.82 -13.18 12.17
N GLU A 75 -4.18 -14.28 11.76
CA GLU A 75 -3.58 -15.26 12.69
C GLU A 75 -2.45 -14.66 13.53
N LYS A 76 -1.68 -13.71 12.96
CA LYS A 76 -0.51 -13.10 13.61
C LYS A 76 -0.85 -11.85 14.40
N ILE A 77 -1.84 -11.08 13.95
CA ILE A 77 -2.21 -9.79 14.54
C ILE A 77 -3.72 -9.80 14.87
N PRO A 78 -4.09 -10.28 16.07
CA PRO A 78 -5.49 -10.50 16.44
C PRO A 78 -6.39 -9.26 16.36
N ILE A 79 -5.81 -8.07 16.40
CA ILE A 79 -6.58 -6.81 16.32
C ILE A 79 -7.20 -6.56 14.93
N ILE A 80 -6.59 -7.12 13.88
CA ILE A 80 -7.08 -6.98 12.50
C ILE A 80 -8.22 -7.95 12.24
N LYS A 81 -8.32 -9.02 13.06
CA LYS A 81 -9.34 -10.05 12.94
C LYS A 81 -10.73 -9.44 12.88
N SER A 82 -11.44 -9.77 11.81
CA SER A 82 -12.79 -9.29 11.58
C SER A 82 -13.76 -10.45 11.36
N ASP A 83 -14.97 -10.32 11.88
CA ASP A 83 -16.07 -11.23 11.53
C ASP A 83 -16.61 -10.97 10.10
N TYR A 84 -16.09 -9.95 9.41
CA TYR A 84 -16.49 -9.60 8.05
C TYR A 84 -15.91 -10.57 7.01
N LYS A 85 -16.68 -11.60 6.67
CA LYS A 85 -16.25 -12.66 5.73
C LYS A 85 -16.42 -12.31 4.25
N ASN A 86 -17.24 -11.31 3.93
CA ASN A 86 -17.67 -11.03 2.56
C ASN A 86 -16.90 -9.89 1.91
N ILE A 87 -15.60 -10.10 1.68
CA ILE A 87 -14.74 -9.15 0.94
C ILE A 87 -15.24 -9.02 -0.50
N SER A 88 -15.71 -7.81 -0.85
CA SER A 88 -16.30 -7.47 -2.14
C SER A 88 -15.50 -6.34 -2.80
N VAL A 89 -14.61 -6.71 -3.71
CA VAL A 89 -13.71 -5.78 -4.41
C VAL A 89 -13.95 -5.91 -5.92
N LYS A 90 -14.22 -4.79 -6.58
CA LYS A 90 -14.58 -4.72 -8.00
C LYS A 90 -13.71 -3.70 -8.74
N LYS A 91 -13.55 -3.89 -10.04
CA LYS A 91 -13.05 -2.84 -10.93
C LYS A 91 -14.10 -1.74 -11.02
N SER A 92 -13.69 -0.50 -10.79
CA SER A 92 -14.58 0.65 -10.94
C SER A 92 -14.95 0.86 -12.41
N LEU A 93 -16.26 0.99 -12.69
CA LEU A 93 -16.77 1.41 -14.00
C LEU A 93 -16.35 2.85 -14.35
N PHE A 94 -15.96 3.65 -13.35
CA PHE A 94 -15.56 5.05 -13.48
C PHE A 94 -14.04 5.25 -13.38
N SER A 95 -13.23 4.21 -13.68
CA SER A 95 -11.77 4.27 -13.52
C SER A 95 -11.10 5.42 -14.29
N LEU A 96 -11.60 5.77 -15.48
CA LEU A 96 -11.06 6.89 -16.25
C LEU A 96 -11.33 8.25 -15.56
N PRO A 97 -12.60 8.61 -15.23
CA PRO A 97 -12.86 9.79 -14.40
C PRO A 97 -12.06 9.83 -13.10
N LEU A 98 -11.99 8.71 -12.36
CA LEU A 98 -11.25 8.63 -11.10
C LEU A 98 -9.76 8.95 -11.27
N THR A 99 -9.16 8.51 -12.38
CA THR A 99 -7.77 8.82 -12.70
C THR A 99 -7.54 10.32 -12.86
N TYR A 100 -8.43 11.03 -13.57
CA TYR A 100 -8.35 12.48 -13.72
C TYR A 100 -8.56 13.22 -12.39
N MET A 101 -9.38 12.67 -11.51
CA MET A 101 -9.66 13.23 -10.18
C MET A 101 -8.60 12.86 -9.13
N GLY A 102 -7.64 11.99 -9.47
CA GLY A 102 -6.59 11.53 -8.55
C GLY A 102 -7.00 10.43 -7.56
N PHE A 103 -8.13 9.76 -7.78
CA PHE A 103 -8.60 8.67 -6.92
C PHE A 103 -8.10 7.30 -7.41
N SER A 104 -7.56 6.52 -6.48
CA SER A 104 -7.07 5.15 -6.75
C SER A 104 -8.08 4.06 -6.39
N GLY A 105 -8.96 4.34 -5.43
CA GLY A 105 -10.00 3.44 -4.95
C GLY A 105 -11.02 4.22 -4.13
N TYR A 106 -12.15 3.57 -3.83
CA TYR A 106 -13.11 4.05 -2.84
C TYR A 106 -14.03 2.92 -2.37
N ILE A 107 -14.57 3.07 -1.15
CA ILE A 107 -15.68 2.26 -0.65
C ILE A 107 -17.02 2.91 -1.01
N ASN A 108 -17.95 2.13 -1.55
CA ASN A 108 -19.34 2.55 -1.65
C ASN A 108 -19.98 2.57 -0.25
N PRO A 109 -20.44 3.73 0.26
CA PRO A 109 -20.91 3.87 1.64
C PRO A 109 -22.21 3.09 1.94
N PHE A 110 -22.98 2.69 0.92
CA PHE A 110 -24.24 1.97 1.10
C PHE A 110 -24.08 0.46 0.97
N THR A 111 -23.25 0.01 0.03
CA THR A 111 -23.05 -1.42 -0.25
C THR A 111 -21.79 -2.00 0.40
N ASN A 112 -20.92 -1.15 0.95
CA ASN A 112 -19.58 -1.51 1.43
C ASN A 112 -18.69 -2.13 0.35
N GLU A 113 -19.00 -1.96 -0.94
CA GLU A 113 -18.20 -2.51 -2.04
C GLU A 113 -17.00 -1.62 -2.34
N ALA A 114 -15.82 -2.22 -2.35
CA ALA A 114 -14.58 -1.56 -2.78
C ALA A 114 -14.52 -1.47 -4.30
N ASN A 115 -14.32 -0.27 -4.82
CA ASN A 115 -14.24 0.02 -6.25
C ASN A 115 -12.85 0.54 -6.59
N ILE A 116 -12.07 -0.28 -7.29
CA ILE A 116 -10.66 -0.01 -7.59
C ILE A 116 -10.54 0.67 -8.94
N ASN A 117 -9.81 1.79 -9.00
CA ASN A 117 -9.36 2.35 -10.27
C ASN A 117 -8.28 1.44 -10.87
N TYR A 118 -8.62 0.69 -11.92
CA TYR A 118 -7.69 -0.26 -12.53
C TYR A 118 -6.73 0.39 -13.55
N LYS A 119 -6.74 1.73 -13.69
CA LYS A 119 -5.85 2.50 -14.56
C LYS A 119 -4.66 3.14 -13.83
N ILE A 120 -4.50 2.87 -12.53
CA ILE A 120 -3.35 3.29 -11.73
C ILE A 120 -2.10 2.47 -12.06
N PRO A 121 -0.90 2.87 -11.59
CA PRO A 121 0.32 2.11 -11.82
C PRO A 121 0.23 0.66 -11.34
N SER A 122 0.93 -0.23 -12.05
CA SER A 122 0.81 -1.68 -11.89
C SER A 122 1.11 -2.14 -10.47
N THR A 123 2.15 -1.58 -9.85
CA THR A 123 2.56 -1.94 -8.48
C THR A 123 1.63 -1.36 -7.42
N SER A 124 0.97 -0.25 -7.72
CA SER A 124 -0.02 0.39 -6.84
C SER A 124 -1.35 -0.37 -6.81
N LEU A 125 -1.70 -1.10 -7.88
CA LEU A 125 -2.98 -1.80 -7.98
C LEU A 125 -3.23 -2.74 -6.80
N ILE A 126 -2.26 -3.60 -6.48
CA ILE A 126 -2.44 -4.56 -5.39
C ILE A 126 -2.41 -3.87 -4.02
N PHE A 127 -1.59 -2.83 -3.85
CA PHE A 127 -1.59 -2.03 -2.63
C PHE A 127 -2.97 -1.43 -2.36
N VAL A 128 -3.59 -0.85 -3.39
CA VAL A 128 -4.91 -0.24 -3.27
C VAL A 128 -6.00 -1.29 -3.02
N ILE A 129 -5.91 -2.48 -3.64
CA ILE A 129 -6.81 -3.59 -3.31
C ILE A 129 -6.74 -3.93 -1.82
N ASN A 130 -5.54 -4.09 -1.25
CA ASN A 130 -5.37 -4.42 0.17
C ASN A 130 -5.81 -3.27 1.09
N HIS A 131 -5.57 -2.02 0.68
CA HIS A 131 -6.03 -0.83 1.40
C HIS A 131 -7.57 -0.79 1.49
N GLU A 132 -8.26 -1.00 0.37
CA GLU A 132 -9.73 -1.03 0.37
C GLU A 132 -10.29 -2.26 1.09
N ILE A 133 -9.57 -3.39 1.10
CA ILE A 133 -9.93 -4.53 1.96
C ILE A 133 -9.86 -4.12 3.43
N ALA A 134 -8.79 -3.45 3.89
CA ALA A 134 -8.67 -2.98 5.26
C ALA A 134 -9.84 -2.07 5.65
N HIS A 135 -10.25 -1.19 4.73
CA HIS A 135 -11.47 -0.41 4.85
C HIS A 135 -12.72 -1.27 5.05
N GLN A 136 -12.94 -2.31 4.23
CA GLN A 136 -14.08 -3.24 4.41
C GLN A 136 -14.08 -3.95 5.77
N LEU A 137 -12.93 -4.16 6.39
CA LEU A 137 -12.79 -4.72 7.75
C LEU A 137 -13.09 -3.70 8.87
N GLY A 138 -13.49 -2.48 8.50
CA GLY A 138 -13.85 -1.40 9.41
C GLY A 138 -12.66 -0.59 9.91
N ILE A 139 -11.53 -0.59 9.19
CA ILE A 139 -10.42 0.34 9.45
C ILE A 139 -10.74 1.64 8.70
N ALA A 140 -11.27 2.66 9.37
CA ALA A 140 -11.68 3.90 8.70
C ALA A 140 -10.52 4.89 8.46
N SER A 141 -9.44 4.80 9.25
CA SER A 141 -8.28 5.68 9.13
C SER A 141 -7.44 5.32 7.90
N GLU A 142 -7.25 6.27 6.99
CA GLU A 142 -6.40 6.12 5.79
C GLU A 142 -4.97 5.66 6.13
N LYS A 143 -4.40 6.21 7.22
CA LYS A 143 -3.05 5.84 7.68
C LYS A 143 -3.01 4.39 8.15
N ASP A 144 -4.03 3.96 8.89
CA ASP A 144 -4.13 2.59 9.38
C ASP A 144 -4.40 1.63 8.22
N ALA A 145 -5.26 1.98 7.27
CA ALA A 145 -5.51 1.17 6.07
C ALA A 145 -4.25 1.02 5.20
N ASN A 146 -3.47 2.10 5.02
CA ASN A 146 -2.16 2.05 4.38
C ASN A 146 -1.19 1.13 5.12
N PHE A 147 -1.15 1.20 6.45
CA PHE A 147 -0.29 0.36 7.26
C PHE A 147 -0.69 -1.12 7.18
N ILE A 148 -1.99 -1.44 7.25
CA ILE A 148 -2.49 -2.82 7.07
C ILE A 148 -2.15 -3.33 5.67
N SER A 149 -2.39 -2.54 4.62
CA SER A 149 -2.01 -2.91 3.26
C SER A 149 -0.52 -3.22 3.13
N TYR A 150 0.33 -2.38 3.72
CA TYR A 150 1.77 -2.63 3.78
C TYR A 150 2.10 -3.94 4.50
N LEU A 151 1.50 -4.21 5.66
CA LEU A 151 1.72 -5.44 6.42
C LEU A 151 1.28 -6.70 5.65
N MET A 152 0.13 -6.66 4.98
CA MET A 152 -0.36 -7.76 4.13
C MET A 152 0.60 -8.06 2.98
N LEU A 153 1.21 -7.03 2.40
CA LEU A 153 2.14 -7.18 1.28
C LEU A 153 3.54 -7.62 1.72
N ILE A 154 4.09 -7.03 2.78
CA ILE A 154 5.46 -7.36 3.23
C ILE A 154 5.53 -8.74 3.89
N SER A 155 4.43 -9.20 4.46
CA SER A 155 4.31 -10.55 5.05
C SER A 155 4.00 -11.64 4.02
N SER A 156 3.75 -11.26 2.75
CA SER A 156 3.51 -12.20 1.66
C SER A 156 4.73 -13.06 1.40
N GLU A 157 4.53 -14.32 1.02
CA GLU A 157 5.59 -15.21 0.51
C GLU A 157 6.03 -14.83 -0.91
N ASP A 158 5.16 -14.14 -1.64
CA ASP A 158 5.40 -13.68 -3.01
C ASP A 158 6.33 -12.45 -3.05
N GLU A 159 7.43 -12.57 -3.79
CA GLU A 159 8.43 -11.52 -3.90
C GLU A 159 7.92 -10.26 -4.62
N TYR A 160 7.05 -10.41 -5.62
CA TYR A 160 6.45 -9.27 -6.31
C TYR A 160 5.54 -8.47 -5.37
N LEU A 161 4.76 -9.16 -4.53
CA LEU A 161 3.91 -8.48 -3.52
C LEU A 161 4.74 -7.74 -2.48
N ARG A 162 5.79 -8.38 -1.94
CA ARG A 162 6.73 -7.71 -1.03
C ARG A 162 7.31 -6.46 -1.68
N TYR A 163 7.64 -6.54 -2.98
CA TYR A 163 8.12 -5.40 -3.75
C TYR A 163 7.08 -4.29 -3.87
N CYS A 164 5.80 -4.60 -4.13
CA CYS A 164 4.71 -3.61 -4.15
C CYS A 164 4.57 -2.86 -2.82
N GLY A 165 4.66 -3.59 -1.69
CA GLY A 165 4.62 -2.97 -0.36
C GLY A 165 5.79 -2.02 -0.12
N LEU A 166 7.01 -2.44 -0.47
CA LEU A 166 8.21 -1.60 -0.40
C LEU A 166 8.14 -0.37 -1.32
N SER A 167 7.58 -0.53 -2.53
CA SER A 167 7.40 0.56 -3.50
C SER A 167 6.50 1.65 -2.95
N TYR A 168 5.37 1.27 -2.37
CA TYR A 168 4.46 2.23 -1.76
C TYR A 168 5.07 2.90 -0.51
N ALA A 169 5.74 2.13 0.35
CA ALA A 169 6.45 2.68 1.51
C ALA A 169 7.52 3.70 1.09
N LEU A 170 8.28 3.42 0.02
CA LEU A 170 9.28 4.34 -0.51
C LEU A 170 8.62 5.64 -1.00
N ARG A 171 7.50 5.53 -1.71
CA ARG A 171 6.73 6.70 -2.18
C ARG A 171 6.30 7.58 -1.01
N LEU A 172 5.80 7.00 0.08
CA LEU A 172 5.43 7.75 1.29
C LEU A 172 6.63 8.45 1.92
N CYS A 173 7.76 7.74 2.08
CA CYS A 173 8.97 8.31 2.67
C CYS A 173 9.54 9.46 1.84
N LEU A 174 9.64 9.27 0.52
CA LEU A 174 10.08 10.32 -0.41
C LEU A 174 9.14 11.53 -0.39
N ASN A 175 7.82 11.30 -0.35
CA ASN A 175 6.84 12.38 -0.26
C ASN A 175 7.01 13.19 1.04
N GLU A 176 7.23 12.54 2.19
CA GLU A 176 7.46 13.30 3.43
C GLU A 176 8.82 14.01 3.44
N LEU A 177 9.87 13.37 2.94
CA LEU A 177 11.16 14.05 2.77
C LEU A 177 11.06 15.26 1.85
N SER A 178 10.25 15.21 0.79
CA SER A 178 10.08 16.34 -0.12
C SER A 178 9.51 17.59 0.54
N LYS A 179 8.70 17.43 1.60
CA LYS A 179 8.14 18.53 2.40
C LYS A 179 9.12 19.04 3.44
N PHE A 180 9.99 18.16 3.94
CA PHE A 180 10.85 18.42 5.08
C PHE A 180 12.27 18.87 4.68
N ASP A 181 12.91 18.16 3.75
CA ASP A 181 14.26 18.39 3.24
C ASP A 181 14.31 18.08 1.73
N TYR A 182 14.06 19.10 0.93
CA TYR A 182 13.93 18.97 -0.52
C TYR A 182 15.24 18.60 -1.23
N GLU A 183 16.39 19.02 -0.71
CA GLU A 183 17.69 18.71 -1.30
C GLU A 183 18.08 17.25 -1.01
N LYS A 184 17.84 16.77 0.21
CA LYS A 184 18.01 15.34 0.52
C LYS A 184 17.03 14.48 -0.27
N TYR A 185 15.77 14.90 -0.44
CA TYR A 185 14.81 14.24 -1.31
C TYR A 185 15.34 14.08 -2.73
N LYS A 186 15.82 15.16 -3.38
CA LYS A 186 16.39 15.10 -4.73
C LYS A 186 17.57 14.13 -4.82
N TYR A 187 18.48 14.20 -3.84
CA TYR A 187 19.64 13.32 -3.78
C TYR A 187 19.24 11.84 -3.69
N LEU A 188 18.28 11.52 -2.81
CA LEU A 188 17.80 10.15 -2.64
C LEU A 188 16.99 9.66 -3.84
N LEU A 189 16.19 10.53 -4.46
CA LEU A 189 15.43 10.19 -5.67
C LEU A 189 16.36 9.73 -6.81
N GLN A 190 17.53 10.36 -6.95
CA GLN A 190 18.54 9.96 -7.95
C GLN A 190 19.14 8.57 -7.72
N ARG A 191 19.10 8.07 -6.47
CA ARG A 191 19.57 6.72 -6.13
C ARG A 191 18.54 5.64 -6.45
N VAL A 192 17.28 5.99 -6.70
CA VAL A 192 16.23 5.03 -7.02
C VAL A 192 16.36 4.57 -8.46
N ASN A 193 16.25 3.27 -8.69
CA ASN A 193 16.24 2.67 -10.02
C ASN A 193 15.20 3.35 -10.94
N LYS A 194 15.60 3.68 -12.17
CA LYS A 194 14.76 4.43 -13.15
C LYS A 194 13.43 3.74 -13.44
N GLY A 195 13.41 2.42 -13.45
CA GLY A 195 12.20 1.62 -13.65
C GLY A 195 11.14 1.84 -12.57
N ILE A 196 11.58 1.96 -11.32
CA ILE A 196 10.72 2.24 -10.17
C ILE A 196 10.12 3.64 -10.31
N ILE A 197 10.94 4.63 -10.65
CA ILE A 197 10.49 6.02 -10.85
C ILE A 197 9.44 6.13 -11.97
N LYS A 198 9.55 5.34 -13.04
CA LYS A 198 8.55 5.30 -14.13
C LYS A 198 7.19 4.75 -13.71
N ASP A 199 7.11 4.06 -12.58
CA ASP A 199 5.84 3.50 -12.06
C ASP A 199 5.26 4.33 -10.90
N MET A 200 5.99 5.31 -10.35
CA MET A 200 5.56 6.13 -9.22
C MET A 200 4.63 7.30 -9.58
#